data_AF-A0A7C6SJM5-F1
#
_entry.id   AF-A0A7C6SJM5-F1
#
_cell.length_a   1.000
_cell.length_b   1.000
_cell.length_c   1.000
_cell.angle_alpha   90.00
_cell.angle_beta   90.00
_cell.angle_gamma   90.00
#
_symmetry.space_group_name_H-M   'P 1'
#
loop_
_entity.id
_entity.type
_entity.pdbx_description
1 polymer ?
#
loop_
_entity_poly.entity_id
_entity_poly.type
_entity_poly.pdbx_seq_one_letter_code
_entity_poly.pdbx_strand_id
1 'polypeptide(L)'
;MKDKLTNNIGLKVLSILLATILWLVITNVENPVGPKQFDNVPVTILHEEVISDLGKVYDIVQGETISFTVEASRSIRESLRASDFKVEADFNELSDVYAVNIEVTSIRYGDSVVVTDINEKTMIVSLEELVQETFKVNIVQKGELAEEYFVGAKTATPNIITVSGPKARVDRIKEVVVEI
;
A
#
# COMPACT_ATOMS: atom_id res chain seq x y z
N MET A 1 -66.49 1.00 8.06
CA MET A 1 -65.11 0.55 7.73
C MET A 1 -64.24 0.26 8.95
N LYS A 2 -64.57 0.74 10.16
CA LYS A 2 -63.75 0.60 11.38
C LYS A 2 -63.76 -0.81 12.01
N ASP A 3 -64.84 -1.58 11.87
CA ASP A 3 -64.98 -2.91 12.51
C ASP A 3 -64.25 -4.06 11.81
N LYS A 4 -63.76 -3.85 10.57
CA LYS A 4 -62.94 -4.85 9.89
C LYS A 4 -61.49 -4.87 10.41
N LEU A 5 -61.03 -3.78 11.04
CA LEU A 5 -59.66 -3.68 11.56
C LEU A 5 -59.52 -4.36 12.93
N THR A 6 -60.53 -4.28 13.78
CA THR A 6 -60.48 -4.70 15.21
C THR A 6 -60.91 -6.14 15.47
N ASN A 7 -61.52 -6.83 14.50
CA ASN A 7 -61.81 -8.26 14.63
C ASN A 7 -60.58 -9.10 14.29
N ASN A 8 -60.31 -10.14 15.09
CA ASN A 8 -59.17 -11.07 14.94
C ASN A 8 -57.77 -10.40 14.96
N ILE A 9 -57.56 -9.38 15.80
CA ILE A 9 -56.24 -8.71 15.93
C ILE A 9 -55.13 -9.73 16.24
N GLY A 10 -55.37 -10.71 17.12
CA GLY A 10 -54.39 -11.75 17.46
C GLY A 10 -53.94 -12.59 16.25
N LEU A 11 -54.88 -13.06 15.42
CA LEU A 11 -54.57 -13.81 14.20
C LEU A 11 -53.83 -12.95 13.17
N LYS A 12 -54.17 -11.66 13.08
CA LYS A 12 -53.48 -10.72 12.17
C LYS A 12 -52.05 -10.46 12.62
N VAL A 13 -51.83 -10.22 13.92
CA VAL A 13 -50.48 -10.04 14.48
C VAL A 13 -49.66 -11.32 14.28
N LEU A 14 -50.24 -12.49 14.53
CA LEU A 14 -49.56 -13.78 14.28
C LEU A 14 -49.22 -13.98 12.81
N SER A 15 -50.12 -13.62 11.89
CA SER A 15 -49.87 -13.70 10.45
C SER A 15 -48.74 -12.77 9.99
N ILE A 16 -48.67 -11.55 10.56
CA ILE A 16 -47.58 -10.60 10.27
C ILE A 16 -46.27 -11.13 10.84
N LEU A 17 -46.26 -11.66 12.07
CA LEU A 17 -45.08 -12.29 12.68
C LEU A 17 -44.54 -13.45 11.82
N LEU A 18 -45.42 -14.36 11.40
CA LEU A 18 -45.05 -15.47 10.52
C LEU A 18 -44.53 -14.99 9.16
N ALA A 19 -45.16 -13.97 8.58
CA ALA A 19 -44.68 -13.35 7.35
C ALA A 19 -43.30 -12.70 7.53
N THR A 20 -43.05 -12.00 8.65
CA THR A 20 -41.74 -11.41 8.97
C THR A 20 -40.66 -12.47 9.16
N ILE A 21 -40.97 -13.58 9.85
CA ILE A 21 -40.03 -14.70 10.03
C ILE A 21 -39.69 -15.34 8.69
N LEU A 22 -40.69 -15.64 7.86
CA LEU A 22 -40.48 -16.21 6.53
C LEU A 22 -39.67 -15.27 5.63
N TRP A 23 -39.96 -13.97 5.67
CA TRP A 23 -39.22 -12.96 4.93
C TRP A 23 -37.75 -12.90 5.36
N LEU A 24 -37.46 -12.97 6.66
CA LEU A 24 -36.09 -13.01 7.19
C LEU A 24 -35.36 -14.28 6.73
N VAL A 25 -36.01 -15.44 6.79
CA VAL A 25 -35.41 -16.71 6.32
C VAL A 25 -35.06 -16.65 4.84
N ILE A 26 -35.98 -16.21 3.98
CA ILE A 26 -35.75 -16.13 2.52
C ILE A 26 -34.58 -15.18 2.21
N THR A 27 -34.59 -14.00 2.82
CA THR A 27 -33.56 -12.97 2.59
C THR A 27 -32.21 -13.29 3.23
N ASN A 28 -32.15 -14.21 4.20
CA ASN A 28 -30.90 -14.63 4.83
C ASN A 28 -30.27 -15.86 4.15
N VAL A 29 -31.08 -16.76 3.59
CA VAL A 29 -30.61 -18.02 2.99
C VAL A 29 -29.96 -17.82 1.62
N GLU A 30 -30.44 -16.87 0.83
CA GLU A 30 -29.75 -16.48 -0.40
C GLU A 30 -28.55 -15.63 -0.01
N ASN A 31 -27.37 -16.22 0.19
CA ASN A 31 -26.10 -15.50 0.34
C ASN A 31 -25.86 -14.63 -0.91
N PRO A 32 -26.21 -13.33 -0.90
CA PRO A 32 -26.10 -12.55 -2.12
C PRO A 32 -24.61 -12.28 -2.37
N VAL A 33 -24.22 -12.34 -3.64
CA VAL A 33 -22.91 -11.83 -4.07
C VAL A 33 -22.98 -10.32 -4.02
N GLY A 34 -21.98 -9.69 -3.41
CA GLY A 34 -21.94 -8.24 -3.31
C GLY A 34 -20.52 -7.68 -3.27
N PRO A 35 -20.36 -6.38 -3.54
CA PRO A 35 -19.05 -5.75 -3.58
C PRO A 35 -18.51 -5.47 -2.17
N LYS A 36 -17.18 -5.49 -2.07
CA LYS A 36 -16.40 -4.97 -0.94
C LYS A 36 -15.16 -4.27 -1.50
N GLN A 37 -14.96 -3.04 -1.07
CA GLN A 37 -13.80 -2.24 -1.44
C GLN A 37 -12.69 -2.40 -0.42
N PHE A 38 -11.46 -2.49 -0.92
CA PHE A 38 -10.23 -2.40 -0.16
C PHE A 38 -9.45 -1.19 -0.64
N ASP A 39 -9.03 -0.36 0.31
CA ASP A 39 -8.35 0.89 0.02
C ASP A 39 -6.93 0.89 0.57
N ASN A 40 -6.06 1.60 -0.15
CA ASN A 40 -4.68 1.87 0.26
C ASN A 40 -3.87 0.58 0.55
N VAL A 41 -4.00 -0.40 -0.34
CA VAL A 41 -3.28 -1.67 -0.25
C VAL A 41 -1.91 -1.52 -0.92
N PRO A 42 -0.79 -1.73 -0.21
CA PRO A 42 0.54 -1.59 -0.78
C PRO A 42 0.82 -2.68 -1.80
N VAL A 43 1.47 -2.30 -2.91
CA VAL A 43 1.91 -3.23 -3.94
C VAL A 43 3.26 -3.83 -3.56
N THR A 44 3.38 -5.15 -3.66
CA THR A 44 4.65 -5.86 -3.46
C THR A 44 5.38 -5.94 -4.79
N ILE A 45 6.60 -5.44 -4.84
CA ILE A 45 7.43 -5.50 -6.04
C ILE A 45 8.17 -6.84 -6.05
N LEU A 46 8.18 -7.49 -7.20
CA LEU A 46 8.95 -8.70 -7.46
C LEU A 46 10.11 -8.38 -8.41
N HIS A 47 11.22 -9.09 -8.21
CA HIS A 47 12.43 -9.00 -9.03
C HIS A 47 13.05 -7.60 -9.09
N GLU A 48 13.13 -6.91 -7.94
CA GLU A 48 13.82 -5.61 -7.80
C GLU A 48 15.29 -5.67 -8.23
N GLU A 49 15.90 -6.86 -8.18
CA GLU A 49 17.25 -7.13 -8.65
C GLU A 49 17.48 -6.74 -10.13
N VAL A 50 16.45 -6.82 -10.99
CA VAL A 50 16.57 -6.51 -12.42
C VAL A 50 17.05 -5.08 -12.64
N ILE A 51 16.61 -4.14 -11.80
CA ILE A 51 16.97 -2.72 -11.91
C ILE A 51 18.34 -2.47 -11.27
N SER A 52 18.61 -3.11 -10.14
CA SER A 52 19.87 -2.93 -9.41
C SER A 52 21.06 -3.58 -10.12
N ASP A 53 20.86 -4.69 -10.84
CA ASP A 53 21.85 -5.31 -11.72
C ASP A 53 22.23 -4.41 -12.91
N LEU A 54 21.32 -3.53 -13.33
CA LEU A 54 21.59 -2.49 -14.34
C LEU A 54 22.36 -1.29 -13.76
N GLY A 55 22.72 -1.31 -12.48
CA GLY A 55 23.36 -0.18 -11.80
C GLY A 55 22.43 1.03 -11.65
N LYS A 56 21.12 0.79 -11.61
CA LYS A 56 20.10 1.82 -11.48
C LYS A 56 19.33 1.67 -10.18
N VAL A 57 18.62 2.72 -9.81
CA VAL A 57 17.63 2.75 -8.73
C VAL A 57 16.30 3.21 -9.30
N TYR A 58 15.20 2.77 -8.71
CA TYR A 58 13.86 3.17 -9.12
C TYR A 58 13.24 4.12 -8.10
N ASP A 59 12.35 4.97 -8.58
CA ASP A 59 11.42 5.77 -7.79
C ASP A 59 10.00 5.51 -8.31
N ILE A 60 9.06 5.25 -7.41
CA ILE A 60 7.69 4.91 -7.79
C ILE A 60 6.94 6.22 -8.06
N VAL A 61 6.54 6.43 -9.32
CA VAL A 61 5.79 7.62 -9.73
C VAL A 61 4.29 7.42 -9.48
N GLN A 62 3.80 6.20 -9.71
CA GLN A 62 2.40 5.83 -9.55
C GLN A 62 2.27 4.33 -9.22
N GLY A 63 1.23 3.94 -8.49
CA GLY A 63 0.95 2.53 -8.18
C GLY A 63 1.63 2.00 -6.92
N GLU A 64 2.15 2.86 -6.04
CA GLU A 64 2.71 2.41 -4.74
C GLU A 64 1.64 1.73 -3.87
N THR A 65 0.43 2.30 -3.89
CA THR A 65 -0.75 1.76 -3.21
C THR A 65 -1.94 1.79 -4.16
N ILE A 66 -2.77 0.76 -4.09
CA ILE A 66 -3.97 0.66 -4.93
C ILE A 66 -5.23 0.46 -4.10
N SER A 67 -6.36 0.82 -4.69
CA SER A 67 -7.70 0.50 -4.22
C SER A 67 -8.37 -0.42 -5.23
N PHE A 68 -8.98 -1.48 -4.74
CA PHE A 68 -9.70 -2.43 -5.58
C PHE A 68 -11.00 -2.89 -4.95
N THR A 69 -11.97 -3.23 -5.79
CA THR A 69 -13.25 -3.78 -5.39
C THR A 69 -13.31 -5.25 -5.77
N VAL A 70 -13.79 -6.06 -4.84
CA VAL A 70 -14.04 -7.48 -5.07
C VAL A 70 -15.49 -7.82 -4.86
N GLU A 71 -15.97 -8.79 -5.62
CA GLU A 71 -17.26 -9.42 -5.44
C GLU A 71 -17.09 -10.81 -4.85
N ALA A 72 -17.82 -11.08 -3.78
CA ALA A 72 -17.83 -12.38 -3.12
C ALA A 72 -19.19 -12.63 -2.47
N SER A 73 -19.49 -13.91 -2.19
CA SER A 73 -20.65 -14.28 -1.39
C SER A 73 -20.56 -13.65 0.00
N ARG A 74 -21.71 -13.33 0.62
CA ARG A 74 -21.78 -12.65 1.90
C ARG A 74 -20.87 -13.24 2.99
N SER A 75 -20.86 -14.56 3.15
CA SER A 75 -20.03 -15.25 4.15
C SER A 75 -18.53 -15.05 3.92
N ILE A 76 -18.07 -15.11 2.68
CA ILE A 76 -16.68 -14.85 2.31
C ILE A 76 -16.37 -13.37 2.52
N ARG A 77 -17.22 -12.47 2.00
CA ARG A 77 -17.06 -11.02 2.05
C ARG A 77 -16.91 -10.46 3.47
N GLU A 78 -17.68 -10.99 4.42
CA GLU A 78 -17.58 -10.60 5.83
C GLU A 78 -16.24 -11.05 6.46
N SER A 79 -15.66 -12.14 5.99
CA SER A 79 -14.38 -12.67 6.48
C SER A 79 -13.13 -12.11 5.79
N LEU A 80 -13.27 -11.57 4.56
CA LEU A 80 -12.16 -11.08 3.74
C LEU A 80 -11.43 -9.91 4.41
N ARG A 81 -10.11 -9.96 4.39
CA ARG A 81 -9.20 -8.90 4.84
C ARG A 81 -8.26 -8.50 3.71
N ALA A 82 -7.68 -7.31 3.80
CA ALA A 82 -6.66 -6.86 2.84
C ALA A 82 -5.47 -7.84 2.77
N SER A 83 -5.11 -8.47 3.89
CA SER A 83 -4.03 -9.47 3.97
C SER A 83 -4.33 -10.80 3.27
N ASP A 84 -5.58 -11.05 2.87
CA ASP A 84 -5.94 -12.27 2.12
C ASP A 84 -5.64 -12.11 0.61
N PHE A 85 -5.19 -10.93 0.18
CA PHE A 85 -4.86 -10.60 -1.19
C PHE A 85 -3.35 -10.40 -1.35
N LYS A 86 -2.85 -10.87 -2.49
CA LYS A 86 -1.51 -10.63 -2.99
C LYS A 86 -1.64 -9.58 -4.09
N VAL A 87 -1.00 -8.43 -3.90
CA VAL A 87 -0.97 -7.36 -4.89
C VAL A 87 0.48 -7.22 -5.34
N GLU A 88 0.76 -7.54 -6.59
CA GLU A 88 2.13 -7.71 -7.07
C GLU A 88 2.40 -6.97 -8.37
N ALA A 89 3.63 -6.48 -8.50
CA ALA A 89 4.17 -5.90 -9.72
C ALA A 89 5.52 -6.55 -10.02
N ASP A 90 5.64 -7.25 -11.15
CA ASP A 90 6.86 -7.98 -11.53
C ASP A 90 7.74 -7.16 -12.48
N PHE A 91 8.91 -6.72 -12.01
CA PHE A 91 9.85 -5.94 -12.81
C PHE A 91 10.51 -6.74 -13.95
N ASN A 92 10.38 -8.07 -14.00
CA ASN A 92 10.74 -8.83 -15.20
C ASN A 92 9.83 -8.48 -16.40
N GLU A 93 8.61 -8.04 -16.14
CA GLU A 93 7.65 -7.63 -17.18
C GLU A 93 7.66 -6.12 -17.43
N LEU A 94 8.70 -5.42 -16.95
CA LEU A 94 8.84 -3.98 -17.13
C LEU A 94 8.91 -3.63 -18.62
N SER A 95 7.98 -2.80 -19.06
CA SER A 95 7.93 -2.33 -20.45
C SER A 95 9.02 -1.28 -20.74
N ASP A 96 9.22 -0.96 -22.03
CA ASP A 96 10.16 0.06 -22.49
C ASP A 96 9.89 1.47 -21.91
N VAL A 97 8.67 1.72 -21.42
CA VAL A 97 8.26 2.98 -20.77
C VAL A 97 8.28 2.89 -19.24
N TYR A 98 8.93 1.88 -18.68
CA TYR A 98 9.05 1.65 -17.24
C TYR A 98 7.70 1.52 -16.52
N ALA A 99 6.77 0.85 -17.19
CA ALA A 99 5.45 0.53 -16.66
C ALA A 99 5.30 -1.00 -16.55
N VAL A 100 4.66 -1.45 -15.47
CA VAL A 100 4.39 -2.86 -15.16
C VAL A 100 2.95 -3.02 -14.69
N ASN A 101 2.29 -4.12 -15.07
CA ASN A 101 0.93 -4.40 -14.62
C ASN A 101 0.90 -4.82 -13.15
N ILE A 102 -0.16 -4.39 -12.46
CA ILE A 102 -0.41 -4.79 -11.07
C ILE A 102 -1.42 -5.94 -11.08
N GLU A 103 -1.02 -7.08 -10.54
CA GLU A 103 -1.88 -8.25 -10.41
C GLU A 103 -2.42 -8.37 -8.99
N VAL A 104 -3.72 -8.60 -8.87
CA VAL A 104 -4.41 -8.80 -7.58
C VAL A 104 -4.94 -10.23 -7.53
N THR A 105 -4.37 -11.04 -6.65
CA THR A 105 -4.74 -12.46 -6.49
C THR A 105 -5.22 -12.73 -5.07
N SER A 106 -6.34 -13.46 -4.93
CA SER A 106 -6.85 -13.92 -3.63
C SER A 106 -6.13 -15.21 -3.20
N ILE A 107 -5.35 -15.15 -2.12
CA ILE A 107 -4.59 -16.30 -1.61
C ILE A 107 -5.52 -17.32 -0.97
N ARG A 108 -6.53 -16.83 -0.23
CA ARG A 108 -7.36 -17.67 0.64
C ARG A 108 -8.56 -18.29 -0.07
N TYR A 109 -9.16 -17.56 -1.00
CA TYR A 109 -10.45 -17.94 -1.60
C TYR A 109 -10.39 -18.09 -3.12
N GLY A 110 -9.25 -17.79 -3.77
CA GLY A 110 -9.04 -17.97 -5.20
C GLY A 110 -10.20 -17.43 -6.03
N ASP A 111 -10.71 -18.27 -6.93
CA ASP A 111 -11.81 -17.96 -7.87
C ASP A 111 -13.16 -17.65 -7.21
N SER A 112 -13.33 -17.91 -5.91
CA SER A 112 -14.55 -17.55 -5.18
C SER A 112 -14.66 -16.04 -4.92
N VAL A 113 -13.61 -15.29 -5.24
CA VAL A 113 -13.54 -13.83 -5.12
C VAL A 113 -13.15 -13.27 -6.48
N VAL A 114 -14.02 -12.45 -7.05
CA VAL A 114 -13.78 -11.82 -8.35
C VAL A 114 -13.37 -10.38 -8.12
N VAL A 115 -12.19 -9.98 -8.60
CA VAL A 115 -11.77 -8.57 -8.60
C VAL A 115 -12.51 -7.88 -9.75
N THR A 116 -13.36 -6.91 -9.44
CA THR A 116 -14.22 -6.24 -10.43
C THR A 116 -13.71 -4.87 -10.83
N ASP A 117 -13.04 -4.16 -9.94
CA ASP A 117 -12.48 -2.84 -10.21
C ASP A 117 -11.14 -2.63 -9.52
N ILE A 118 -10.24 -1.92 -10.19
CA ILE A 118 -8.91 -1.56 -9.69
C ILE A 118 -8.64 -0.14 -10.16
N ASN A 119 -8.35 0.78 -9.23
CA ASN A 119 -8.12 2.19 -9.53
C ASN A 119 -6.89 2.41 -10.42
N GLU A 120 -5.80 1.69 -10.14
CA GLU A 120 -4.52 1.76 -10.84
C GLU A 120 -4.10 0.34 -11.22
N LYS A 121 -4.22 0.02 -12.51
CA LYS A 121 -3.87 -1.33 -13.04
C LYS A 121 -2.39 -1.47 -13.39
N THR A 122 -1.65 -0.37 -13.35
CA THR A 122 -0.28 -0.30 -13.82
C THR A 122 0.53 0.56 -12.85
N MET A 123 1.68 0.05 -12.43
CA MET A 123 2.69 0.79 -11.69
C MET A 123 3.65 1.44 -12.68
N ILE A 124 3.94 2.72 -12.48
CA ILE A 124 4.89 3.48 -13.29
C ILE A 124 6.07 3.84 -12.39
N VAL A 125 7.28 3.49 -12.85
CA VAL A 125 8.52 3.79 -12.14
C VAL A 125 9.41 4.69 -12.97
N SER A 126 10.19 5.52 -12.30
CA SER A 126 11.27 6.30 -12.90
C SER A 126 12.60 5.64 -12.53
N LEU A 127 13.50 5.48 -13.49
CA LEU A 127 14.83 4.92 -13.23
C LEU A 127 15.89 6.04 -13.22
N GLU A 128 16.75 6.00 -12.21
CA GLU A 128 17.93 6.86 -12.10
C GLU A 128 19.20 6.04 -11.98
N GLU A 129 20.34 6.63 -12.39
CA GLU A 129 21.65 5.99 -12.21
C GLU A 129 22.02 5.96 -10.72
N LEU A 130 22.49 4.79 -10.27
CA LEU A 130 23.10 4.65 -8.95
C LEU A 130 24.53 5.16 -9.04
N VAL A 131 24.82 6.24 -8.33
CA VAL A 131 26.19 6.79 -8.24
C VAL A 131 26.75 6.59 -6.85
N GLN A 132 28.06 6.42 -6.79
CA GLN A 132 28.81 6.40 -5.54
C GLN A 132 29.85 7.51 -5.57
N GLU A 133 29.70 8.46 -4.65
CA GLU A 133 30.64 9.57 -4.50
C GLU A 133 31.27 9.58 -3.12
N THR A 134 32.49 10.08 -3.07
CA THR A 134 33.31 10.10 -1.87
C THR A 134 33.38 11.52 -1.33
N PHE A 135 32.94 11.72 -0.09
CA PHE A 135 32.85 13.02 0.56
C PHE A 135 33.82 13.10 1.74
N LYS A 136 34.47 14.26 1.89
CA LYS A 136 35.27 14.58 3.07
C LYS A 136 34.35 15.02 4.21
N VAL A 137 34.60 14.49 5.41
CA VAL A 137 33.83 14.83 6.61
C VAL A 137 34.35 16.15 7.20
N ASN A 138 33.46 17.15 7.30
CA ASN A 138 33.74 18.44 7.92
C ASN A 138 33.21 18.46 9.36
N ILE A 139 34.00 18.97 10.30
CA ILE A 139 33.60 19.05 11.71
C ILE A 139 33.18 20.49 12.01
N VAL A 140 31.89 20.70 12.25
CA VAL A 140 31.30 22.00 12.57
C VAL A 140 31.05 22.05 14.07
N GLN A 141 31.49 23.10 14.72
CA GLN A 141 31.25 23.29 16.15
C GLN A 141 29.95 24.06 16.36
N LYS A 142 29.13 23.60 17.30
CA LYS A 142 27.85 24.21 17.63
C LYS A 142 27.87 24.77 19.06
N GLY A 143 27.90 26.09 19.17
CA GLY A 143 27.85 26.80 20.45
C GLY A 143 29.03 27.75 20.66
N GLU A 144 28.95 28.55 21.74
CA GLU A 144 30.00 29.49 22.15
C GLU A 144 30.93 28.82 23.16
N LEU A 145 32.23 29.08 23.02
CA LEU A 145 33.25 28.60 23.96
C LEU A 145 33.14 29.37 25.27
N ALA A 146 33.33 28.68 26.40
CA ALA A 146 33.51 29.35 27.68
C ALA A 146 34.77 30.22 27.65
N GLU A 147 34.74 31.37 28.35
CA GLU A 147 35.92 32.22 28.50
C GLU A 147 37.12 31.38 28.98
N GLU A 148 38.28 31.60 28.37
CA GLU A 148 39.55 30.89 28.61
C GLU A 148 39.70 29.47 28.01
N TYR A 149 38.73 28.95 27.23
CA TYR A 149 38.87 27.66 26.54
C TYR A 149 39.16 27.81 25.04
N PHE A 150 40.09 26.99 24.54
CA PHE A 150 40.42 26.88 23.11
C PHE A 150 40.05 25.51 22.57
N VAL A 151 39.63 25.48 21.30
CA VAL A 151 39.32 24.23 20.60
C VAL A 151 40.61 23.61 20.09
N GLY A 152 40.88 22.38 20.52
CA GLY A 152 42.00 21.58 20.02
C GLY A 152 41.84 21.16 18.56
N ALA A 153 42.81 20.41 18.03
CA ALA A 153 42.74 19.88 16.67
C ALA A 153 41.51 18.97 16.51
N LYS A 154 40.62 19.32 15.59
CA LYS A 154 39.42 18.52 15.29
C LYS A 154 39.80 17.38 14.34
N THR A 155 39.61 16.14 14.76
CA THR A 155 39.89 14.95 13.94
C THR A 155 38.63 14.09 13.83
N ALA A 156 38.24 13.76 12.59
CA ALA A 156 37.16 12.79 12.32
C ALA A 156 37.81 11.50 11.85
N THR A 157 37.38 10.37 12.41
CA THR A 157 37.76 9.04 11.93
C THR A 157 36.47 8.27 11.71
N PRO A 158 36.11 7.96 10.45
CA PRO A 158 36.84 8.25 9.20
C PRO A 158 36.78 9.73 8.77
N ASN A 159 37.80 10.20 8.05
CA ASN A 159 37.85 11.56 7.48
C ASN A 159 37.19 11.67 6.08
N ILE A 160 36.89 10.52 5.49
CA ILE A 160 36.31 10.35 4.16
C ILE A 160 35.23 9.27 4.27
N ILE A 161 34.07 9.52 3.69
CA ILE A 161 32.98 8.55 3.59
C ILE A 161 32.53 8.40 2.14
N THR A 162 32.04 7.22 1.79
CA THR A 162 31.41 6.96 0.49
C THR A 162 29.89 6.96 0.67
N VAL A 163 29.20 7.73 -0.17
CA VAL A 163 27.74 7.83 -0.18
C VAL A 163 27.23 7.28 -1.51
N SER A 164 26.31 6.32 -1.45
CA SER A 164 25.64 5.73 -2.60
C SER A 164 24.19 6.17 -2.69
N GLY A 165 23.71 6.53 -3.86
CA GLY A 165 22.29 6.87 -4.05
C GLY A 165 21.94 7.31 -5.47
N PRO A 166 20.69 7.75 -5.69
CA PRO A 166 20.26 8.30 -6.98
C PRO A 166 21.12 9.51 -7.35
N LYS A 167 21.57 9.58 -8.60
CA LYS A 167 22.42 10.66 -9.11
C LYS A 167 21.91 12.05 -8.75
N ALA A 168 20.61 12.31 -8.95
CA ALA A 168 20.04 13.62 -8.65
C ALA A 168 20.13 14.01 -7.16
N ARG A 169 20.17 13.04 -6.25
CA ARG A 169 20.31 13.29 -4.80
C ARG A 169 21.76 13.41 -4.37
N VAL A 170 22.65 12.58 -4.91
CA VAL A 170 24.08 12.63 -4.58
C VAL A 170 24.72 13.90 -5.12
N ASP A 171 24.40 14.31 -6.35
CA ASP A 171 24.89 15.56 -6.95
C ASP A 171 24.46 16.82 -6.17
N ARG A 172 23.41 16.72 -5.35
CA ARG A 172 22.92 17.81 -4.49
C ARG A 172 23.64 17.91 -3.15
N ILE A 173 24.47 16.93 -2.79
CA ILE A 173 25.21 16.93 -1.53
C ILE A 173 26.32 18.00 -1.62
N LYS A 174 26.14 19.10 -0.89
CA LYS A 174 27.14 20.18 -0.83
C LYS A 174 28.29 19.86 0.13
N GLU A 175 27.94 19.31 1.29
CA GLU A 175 28.91 18.96 2.33
C GLU A 175 28.37 17.88 3.26
N VAL A 176 29.28 17.12 3.85
CA VAL A 176 28.99 16.16 4.93
C VAL A 176 29.57 16.74 6.20
N VAL A 177 28.72 17.02 7.18
CA VAL A 177 29.12 17.65 8.43
C VAL A 177 28.85 16.75 9.63
N VAL A 178 29.74 16.82 10.61
CA VAL A 178 29.55 16.29 11.97
C VAL A 178 29.53 17.48 12.91
N GLU A 179 28.44 17.63 13.66
CA GLU A 179 28.30 18.66 14.68
C GLU A 179 28.92 18.20 16.00
N ILE A 180 29.74 19.05 16.63
CA ILE A 180 30.30 18.86 17.97
C ILE A 180 30.07 20.06 18.88
#